data_AF-A0A2H0TKM3-F1
#
_entry.id   AF-A0A2H0TKM3-F1
#
_cell.length_a   1.000
_cell.length_b   1.000
_cell.length_c   1.000
_cell.angle_alpha   90.00
_cell.angle_beta   90.00
_cell.angle_gamma   90.00
#
_symmetry.space_group_name_H-M   'P 1'
#
loop_
_entity.id
_entity.type
_entity.pdbx_description
1 polymer ?
#
loop_
_entity_poly.entity_id
_entity_poly.type
_entity_poly.pdbx_seq_one_letter_code
_entity_poly.pdbx_strand_id
1 'polypeptide(L)'
;MRCDLHCHTSYSYDSTTPPEEMVEAALKKGINCLVISDHGEIKGTREAIEYAKDKPILIIPGIEIKSKKGDILGLNVKEIIPNKLSAEETIKKIKELGGLAIIPHPFGWFTGFRGNLEKIIKEIDGIEVLNASLFTGNKKALDFAQKFNL
;
A
#
# COMPACT_ATOMS: atom_id res chain seq x y z
N MET A 1 14.87 10.31 -5.68
CA MET A 1 14.28 8.96 -5.60
C MET A 1 12.92 9.00 -6.29
N ARG A 2 12.55 7.97 -7.06
CA ARG A 2 11.24 7.83 -7.70
C ARG A 2 10.63 6.53 -7.21
N CYS A 3 9.50 6.62 -6.51
CA CYS A 3 8.88 5.48 -5.84
C CYS A 3 7.49 5.21 -6.42
N ASP A 4 7.14 3.94 -6.51
CA ASP A 4 5.75 3.49 -6.54
C ASP A 4 5.47 2.75 -5.23
N LEU A 5 4.47 3.20 -4.48
CA LEU A 5 4.23 2.76 -3.10
C LEU A 5 3.01 1.83 -2.98
N HIS A 6 2.41 1.46 -4.11
CA HIS A 6 1.22 0.62 -4.12
C HIS A 6 1.13 -0.15 -5.45
N CYS A 7 1.64 -1.38 -5.49
CA CYS A 7 1.55 -2.23 -6.67
C CYS A 7 1.32 -3.70 -6.31
N HIS A 8 0.61 -4.41 -7.19
CA HIS A 8 0.26 -5.83 -7.03
C HIS A 8 0.92 -6.68 -8.09
N THR A 9 1.35 -7.87 -7.68
CA THR A 9 1.92 -8.93 -8.49
C THR A 9 0.89 -10.03 -8.74
N SER A 10 1.28 -11.07 -9.46
CA SER A 10 0.48 -12.28 -9.69
C SER A 10 0.10 -13.06 -8.43
N TYR A 11 0.62 -12.67 -7.27
CA TYR A 11 0.19 -13.17 -5.96
C TYR A 11 -1.08 -12.52 -5.44
N SER A 12 -1.53 -11.45 -6.08
CA SER A 12 -2.82 -10.83 -5.81
C SER A 12 -3.88 -11.23 -6.84
N TYR A 13 -5.15 -11.21 -6.44
CA TYR A 13 -6.25 -11.64 -7.32
C TYR A 13 -6.53 -10.67 -8.47
N ASP A 14 -6.00 -9.44 -8.40
CA ASP A 14 -6.25 -8.34 -9.33
C ASP A 14 -5.05 -8.01 -10.23
N SER A 15 -3.97 -8.80 -10.19
CA SER A 15 -2.81 -8.65 -11.06
C SER A 15 -2.35 -9.99 -11.61
N THR A 16 -1.78 -9.95 -12.82
CA THR A 16 -1.18 -11.11 -13.49
C THR A 16 0.32 -10.96 -13.70
N THR A 17 0.92 -9.88 -13.19
CA THR A 17 2.33 -9.55 -13.43
C THR A 17 3.24 -10.26 -12.43
N PRO A 18 4.17 -11.13 -12.85
CA PRO A 18 5.13 -11.76 -11.94
C PRO A 18 5.99 -10.73 -11.17
N PRO A 19 6.43 -11.03 -9.94
CA PRO A 19 7.26 -10.12 -9.13
C PRO A 19 8.52 -9.62 -9.85
N GLU A 20 9.21 -10.48 -10.59
CA GLU A 20 10.40 -10.14 -11.37
C GLU A 20 10.09 -9.17 -12.51
N GLU A 21 8.96 -9.36 -13.21
CA GLU A 21 8.54 -8.47 -14.29
C GLU A 21 8.15 -7.09 -13.75
N MET A 22 7.55 -7.03 -12.55
CA MET A 22 7.25 -5.79 -11.86
C MET A 22 8.54 -4.98 -11.59
N VAL A 23 9.59 -5.66 -11.10
CA VAL A 23 10.90 -5.03 -10.85
C VAL A 23 11.53 -4.52 -12.15
N GLU A 24 11.54 -5.33 -13.21
CA GLU A 24 12.07 -4.93 -14.52
C GLU A 24 11.30 -3.75 -15.14
N ALA A 25 9.97 -3.75 -15.02
CA ALA A 25 9.13 -2.65 -15.50
C ALA A 25 9.42 -1.34 -14.75
N ALA A 26 9.63 -1.40 -13.44
CA ALA A 26 10.00 -0.24 -12.63
C ALA A 26 11.35 0.35 -13.05
N LEU A 27 12.38 -0.51 -13.20
CA LEU A 27 13.71 -0.10 -13.66
C LEU A 27 13.65 0.58 -15.04
N LYS A 28 12.92 0.00 -16.00
CA LYS A 28 12.72 0.58 -17.35
C LYS A 28 12.06 1.96 -17.31
N LYS A 29 11.19 2.21 -16.32
CA LYS A 29 10.52 3.50 -16.11
C LYS A 29 11.34 4.49 -15.27
N GLY A 30 12.53 4.10 -14.81
CA GLY A 30 13.36 4.90 -13.91
C GLY A 30 12.77 5.03 -12.50
N ILE A 31 11.91 4.10 -12.09
CA ILE A 31 11.44 3.94 -10.71
C ILE A 31 12.50 3.12 -9.98
N ASN A 32 12.99 3.64 -8.85
CA ASN A 32 14.08 3.02 -8.09
C ASN A 32 13.69 2.66 -6.65
N CYS A 33 12.39 2.70 -6.35
CA CYS A 33 11.82 2.13 -5.14
C CYS A 33 10.41 1.59 -5.42
N LEU A 34 10.10 0.38 -4.94
CA LEU A 34 8.76 -0.20 -4.98
C LEU A 34 8.30 -0.63 -3.59
N VAL A 35 7.00 -0.54 -3.34
CA VAL A 35 6.30 -1.30 -2.30
C VAL A 35 5.35 -2.26 -3.02
N ILE A 36 5.64 -3.56 -2.95
CA ILE A 36 4.72 -4.58 -3.44
C ILE A 36 3.75 -4.91 -2.30
N SER A 37 2.47 -4.66 -2.52
CA SER A 37 1.43 -4.68 -1.49
C SER A 37 0.27 -5.60 -1.86
N ASP A 38 0.55 -6.84 -2.25
CA ASP A 38 -0.50 -7.79 -2.62
C ASP A 38 -1.58 -7.94 -1.52
N HIS A 39 -2.84 -8.09 -1.94
CA HIS A 39 -3.98 -8.32 -1.04
C HIS A 39 -3.77 -9.53 -0.11
N GLY A 40 -3.51 -9.26 1.18
CA GLY A 40 -3.41 -10.28 2.22
C GLY A 40 -2.24 -11.26 2.08
N GLU A 41 -1.26 -10.98 1.23
CA GLU A 41 -0.17 -11.89 0.87
C GLU A 41 1.16 -11.12 0.82
N ILE A 42 2.26 -11.82 1.10
CA ILE A 42 3.62 -11.25 1.17
C ILE A 42 4.61 -11.99 0.28
N LYS A 43 4.22 -13.12 -0.33
CA LYS A 43 5.10 -13.91 -1.23
C LYS A 43 5.63 -13.07 -2.39
N GLY A 44 4.77 -12.27 -3.05
CA GLY A 44 5.19 -11.41 -4.15
C GLY A 44 6.27 -10.41 -3.74
N THR A 45 6.10 -9.76 -2.59
CA THR A 45 7.12 -8.89 -2.00
C THR A 45 8.44 -9.64 -1.73
N ARG A 46 8.38 -10.87 -1.19
CA ARG A 46 9.58 -11.66 -0.87
C ARG A 46 10.36 -12.05 -2.12
N GLU A 47 9.67 -12.50 -3.16
CA GLU A 47 10.29 -12.87 -4.44
C GLU A 47 10.89 -11.66 -5.16
N ALA A 48 10.19 -10.51 -5.14
CA ALA A 48 10.75 -9.28 -5.70
C ALA A 48 11.99 -8.78 -4.96
N ILE A 49 12.02 -8.87 -3.62
CA ILE A 49 13.21 -8.55 -2.82
C ILE A 49 14.38 -9.46 -3.23
N GLU A 50 14.13 -10.76 -3.35
CA GLU A 50 15.16 -11.72 -3.76
C GLU A 50 15.70 -11.41 -5.16
N TYR A 51 14.78 -11.16 -6.10
CA TYR A 51 15.14 -10.81 -7.48
C TYR A 51 15.91 -9.48 -7.56
N ALA A 52 15.61 -8.52 -6.69
CA ALA A 52 16.19 -7.18 -6.73
C ALA A 52 17.57 -7.04 -6.06
N LYS A 53 18.11 -8.09 -5.39
CA LYS A 53 19.36 -8.03 -4.60
C LYS A 53 20.53 -7.32 -5.26
N ASP A 54 20.74 -7.56 -6.56
CA ASP A 54 21.86 -6.99 -7.33
C ASP A 54 21.41 -5.90 -8.32
N LYS A 55 20.23 -5.31 -8.11
CA LYS A 55 19.62 -4.31 -9.00
C LYS A 55 19.56 -2.94 -8.32
N PRO A 56 19.60 -1.84 -9.09
CA PRO A 56 19.59 -0.47 -8.54
C PRO A 56 18.17 -0.01 -8.16
N ILE A 57 17.45 -0.84 -7.40
CA ILE A 57 16.07 -0.60 -6.97
C ILE A 57 15.84 -1.13 -5.55
N LEU A 58 15.24 -0.31 -4.70
CA LEU A 58 14.85 -0.70 -3.35
C LEU A 58 13.45 -1.33 -3.38
N ILE A 59 13.31 -2.56 -2.86
CA ILE A 59 12.00 -3.16 -2.62
C ILE A 59 11.71 -3.08 -1.12
N ILE A 60 10.69 -2.29 -0.76
CA ILE A 60 10.17 -2.20 0.60
C ILE A 60 9.05 -3.26 0.71
N PRO A 61 9.11 -4.15 1.72
CA PRO A 61 8.06 -5.14 1.89
C PRO A 61 6.73 -4.47 2.23
N GLY A 62 5.67 -4.87 1.55
CA GLY A 62 4.34 -4.33 1.73
C GLY A 62 3.26 -5.41 1.75
N ILE A 63 2.07 -5.01 2.18
CA ILE A 63 0.83 -5.81 2.14
C ILE A 63 -0.37 -4.86 2.12
N GLU A 64 -1.40 -5.17 1.35
CA GLU A 64 -2.71 -4.52 1.44
C GLU A 64 -3.67 -5.39 2.26
N ILE A 65 -4.18 -4.86 3.37
CA ILE A 65 -5.07 -5.58 4.29
C ILE A 65 -6.50 -5.08 4.11
N LYS A 66 -7.44 -6.00 3.88
CA LYS A 66 -8.86 -5.69 3.84
C LYS A 66 -9.41 -5.51 5.26
N SER A 67 -9.53 -4.28 5.77
CA SER A 67 -10.22 -4.03 7.05
C SER A 67 -11.75 -3.98 6.90
N LYS A 68 -12.48 -3.91 8.02
CA LYS A 68 -13.92 -3.65 8.04
C LYS A 68 -14.31 -2.28 7.45
N LYS A 69 -13.37 -1.33 7.39
CA LYS A 69 -13.61 0.03 6.87
C LYS A 69 -13.03 0.27 5.48
N GLY A 70 -12.41 -0.71 4.84
CA GLY A 70 -11.71 -0.53 3.57
C GLY A 70 -10.28 -1.03 3.68
N ASP A 71 -9.51 -0.82 2.63
CA ASP A 71 -8.14 -1.31 2.57
C ASP A 71 -7.20 -0.42 3.40
N ILE A 72 -6.11 -1.03 3.89
CA ILE A 72 -5.03 -0.36 4.63
C ILE A 72 -3.71 -0.97 4.16
N LEU A 73 -2.78 -0.14 3.71
CA LEU A 73 -1.44 -0.58 3.34
C LEU A 73 -0.56 -0.64 4.59
N GLY A 74 0.15 -1.76 4.75
CA GLY A 74 1.25 -1.89 5.69
C GLY A 74 2.58 -1.83 4.96
N LEU A 75 3.28 -0.71 5.04
CA LEU A 75 4.64 -0.56 4.50
C LEU A 75 5.66 -1.05 5.54
N ASN A 76 6.73 -1.69 5.08
CA ASN A 76 7.73 -2.37 5.91
C ASN A 76 7.17 -3.53 6.76
N VAL A 77 6.12 -4.20 6.27
CA VAL A 77 5.49 -5.34 6.95
C VAL A 77 5.88 -6.64 6.25
N LYS A 78 6.45 -7.60 7.01
CA LYS A 78 7.01 -8.88 6.48
C LYS A 78 6.20 -10.12 6.87
N GLU A 79 5.07 -9.91 7.54
CA GLU A 79 4.19 -10.93 8.07
C GLU A 79 2.76 -10.69 7.62
N ILE A 80 1.98 -11.77 7.51
CA ILE A 80 0.57 -11.67 7.13
C ILE A 80 -0.23 -11.16 8.33
N ILE A 81 -1.03 -10.12 8.10
CA ILE A 81 -2.05 -9.65 9.04
C ILE A 81 -3.42 -10.15 8.58
N PRO A 82 -4.25 -10.75 9.45
CA PRO A 82 -5.57 -11.21 9.07
C PRO A 82 -6.47 -10.11 8.52
N ASN A 83 -7.21 -10.44 7.45
CA ASN A 83 -8.26 -9.58 6.92
C ASN A 83 -9.46 -9.49 7.87
N LYS A 84 -10.32 -8.49 7.63
CA LYS A 84 -11.60 -8.21 8.29
C LYS A 84 -11.51 -7.83 9.77
N LEU A 85 -10.34 -7.40 10.24
CA LEU A 85 -10.20 -6.72 11.54
C LEU A 85 -10.83 -5.31 11.48
N SER A 86 -11.00 -4.67 12.65
CA SER A 86 -11.28 -3.22 12.66
C SER A 86 -10.12 -2.44 12.06
N ALA A 87 -10.36 -1.20 11.61
CA ALA A 87 -9.29 -0.37 11.04
C ALA A 87 -8.20 -0.11 12.09
N GLU A 88 -8.63 0.20 13.31
CA GLU A 88 -7.79 0.47 14.47
C GLU A 88 -6.93 -0.75 14.84
N GLU A 89 -7.50 -1.96 14.86
CA GLU A 89 -6.73 -3.20 15.09
C GLU A 89 -5.75 -3.49 13.95
N THR A 90 -6.13 -3.27 12.69
CA THR A 90 -5.23 -3.44 11.54
C THR A 90 -4.06 -2.47 11.64
N ILE A 91 -4.32 -1.18 11.90
CA ILE A 91 -3.29 -0.15 12.09
C ILE A 91 -2.37 -0.54 13.24
N LYS A 92 -2.92 -0.90 14.39
CA LYS A 92 -2.15 -1.32 15.56
C LYS A 92 -1.20 -2.49 15.22
N LYS A 93 -1.67 -3.51 14.51
CA LYS A 93 -0.83 -4.66 14.11
C LYS A 93 0.29 -4.25 13.14
N ILE A 94 0.00 -3.37 12.19
CA ILE A 94 1.03 -2.82 11.29
C ILE A 94 2.14 -2.14 12.11
N LYS A 95 1.76 -1.32 13.09
CA LYS A 95 2.69 -0.60 13.96
C LYS A 95 3.49 -1.53 14.88
N GLU A 96 2.85 -2.57 15.43
CA GLU A 96 3.52 -3.59 16.26
C GLU A 96 4.61 -4.34 15.48
N LEU A 97 4.44 -4.49 14.17
CA LEU A 97 5.43 -5.07 13.26
C LEU A 97 6.48 -4.05 12.77
N GLY A 98 6.48 -2.82 13.29
CA GLY A 98 7.40 -1.75 12.88
C GLY A 98 7.11 -1.18 11.49
N GLY A 99 5.90 -1.37 10.99
CA GLY A 99 5.45 -0.85 9.70
C GLY A 99 4.77 0.52 9.80
N LEU A 100 4.54 1.12 8.62
CA LEU A 100 3.74 2.33 8.46
C LEU A 100 2.35 1.97 7.93
N ALA A 101 1.31 2.54 8.53
CA ALA A 101 -0.07 2.34 8.14
C ALA A 101 -0.56 3.49 7.25
N ILE A 102 -0.83 3.19 5.98
CA ILE A 102 -1.29 4.16 4.99
C ILE A 102 -2.71 3.80 4.55
N ILE A 103 -3.59 4.78 4.41
CA ILE A 103 -4.93 4.54 3.83
C ILE A 103 -4.86 4.71 2.31
N PRO A 104 -4.93 3.63 1.52
CA PRO A 104 -4.97 3.72 0.06
C PRO A 104 -6.33 4.25 -0.41
N HIS A 105 -6.32 4.96 -1.54
CA HIS A 105 -7.49 5.44 -2.27
C HIS A 105 -8.69 5.85 -1.37
N PRO A 106 -8.50 6.71 -0.35
CA PRO A 106 -9.44 6.90 0.76
C PRO A 106 -10.82 7.42 0.32
N PHE A 107 -10.88 8.07 -0.83
CA PHE A 107 -12.10 8.66 -1.40
C PHE A 107 -12.48 8.07 -2.76
N GLY A 108 -11.99 6.87 -3.09
CA GLY A 108 -12.44 6.13 -4.27
C GLY A 108 -13.94 5.80 -4.17
N TRP A 109 -14.67 5.92 -5.28
CA TRP A 109 -16.13 5.76 -5.29
C TRP A 109 -16.62 4.41 -4.72
N PHE A 110 -15.92 3.31 -5.02
CA PHE A 110 -16.28 1.96 -4.55
C PHE A 110 -15.28 1.37 -3.55
N THR A 111 -14.06 1.90 -3.51
CA THR A 111 -12.92 1.37 -2.75
C THR A 111 -12.52 2.26 -1.57
N GLY A 112 -13.17 3.42 -1.41
CA GLY A 112 -12.85 4.39 -0.37
C GLY A 112 -13.08 3.90 1.06
N PHE A 113 -12.42 4.59 1.99
CA PHE A 113 -12.54 4.33 3.41
C PHE A 113 -13.97 4.65 3.89
N ARG A 114 -14.56 3.71 4.63
CA ARG A 114 -15.95 3.77 5.09
C ARG A 114 -16.04 4.41 6.47
N GLY A 115 -16.81 5.49 6.56
CA GLY A 115 -17.06 6.21 7.81
C GLY A 115 -16.16 7.43 7.96
N ASN A 116 -15.93 7.88 9.19
CA ASN A 116 -15.18 9.10 9.44
C ASN A 116 -13.68 8.80 9.61
N LEU A 117 -12.91 9.08 8.56
CA LEU A 117 -11.45 8.94 8.53
C LEU A 117 -10.75 9.85 9.57
N GLU A 118 -11.33 10.99 9.93
CA GLU A 118 -10.76 11.91 10.93
C GLU A 118 -10.61 11.25 12.31
N LYS A 119 -11.37 10.19 12.59
CA LYS A 119 -11.29 9.46 13.87
C LYS A 119 -9.98 8.72 14.08
N ILE A 120 -9.32 8.28 13.00
CA ILE A 120 -8.07 7.49 13.05
C ILE A 120 -6.86 8.29 12.59
N ILE A 121 -7.02 9.62 12.41
CA ILE A 121 -5.98 10.47 11.82
C ILE A 121 -4.65 10.45 12.60
N LYS A 122 -4.73 10.27 13.93
CA LYS A 122 -3.56 10.22 14.82
C LYS A 122 -2.87 8.86 14.84
N GLU A 123 -3.50 7.85 14.25
CA GLU A 123 -3.03 6.46 14.30
C GLU A 123 -2.34 6.05 12.99
N ILE A 124 -2.73 6.66 11.87
CA ILE A 124 -2.14 6.43 10.54
C ILE A 124 -0.89 7.28 10.30
N ASP A 125 -0.05 6.85 9.36
CA ASP A 125 1.16 7.57 8.94
C ASP A 125 0.97 8.41 7.68
N GLY A 126 -0.12 8.19 6.96
CA GLY A 126 -0.39 8.90 5.72
C GLY A 126 -1.60 8.35 4.97
N ILE A 127 -1.89 8.99 3.85
CA ILE A 127 -2.91 8.54 2.90
C ILE A 127 -2.38 8.61 1.47
N GLU A 128 -2.93 7.77 0.61
CA GLU A 128 -2.64 7.84 -0.82
C GLU A 128 -3.42 9.00 -1.47
N VAL A 129 -2.68 10.00 -1.96
CA VAL A 129 -3.27 11.19 -2.61
C VAL A 129 -3.36 11.05 -4.13
N LEU A 130 -2.62 10.11 -4.71
CA LEU A 130 -2.58 9.84 -6.14
C LEU A 130 -2.63 8.34 -6.36
N ASN A 131 -3.80 7.84 -6.75
CA ASN A 131 -3.98 6.48 -7.23
C ASN A 131 -4.33 6.53 -8.73
N ALA A 132 -3.54 5.86 -9.57
CA ALA A 132 -3.71 5.89 -11.02
C ALA A 132 -4.96 5.12 -11.50
N SER A 133 -5.48 4.19 -10.70
CA SER A 133 -6.66 3.38 -11.01
C SER A 133 -7.98 4.09 -10.66
N LEU A 134 -7.92 5.24 -9.97
CA LEU A 134 -9.11 6.02 -9.61
C LEU A 134 -9.50 7.05 -10.68
N PHE A 135 -10.78 7.06 -11.05
CA PHE A 135 -11.37 8.11 -11.88
C PHE A 135 -11.64 9.41 -11.08
N THR A 136 -12.00 9.28 -9.80
CA THR A 136 -12.27 10.41 -8.88
C THR A 136 -11.72 10.10 -7.50
N GLY A 137 -11.49 11.13 -6.68
CA GLY A 137 -11.06 10.98 -5.29
C GLY A 137 -9.67 11.57 -4.99
N ASN A 138 -8.74 11.55 -5.94
CA ASN A 138 -7.36 12.04 -5.74
C ASN A 138 -7.30 13.49 -5.24
N LYS A 139 -8.07 14.41 -5.84
CA LYS A 139 -8.14 15.81 -5.36
C LYS A 139 -8.62 15.90 -3.90
N LYS A 140 -9.67 15.16 -3.55
CA LYS A 140 -10.20 15.13 -2.19
C LYS A 140 -9.20 14.53 -1.20
N ALA A 141 -8.43 13.52 -1.63
CA ALA A 141 -7.36 12.94 -0.85
C ALA A 141 -6.25 13.95 -0.58
N LEU A 142 -5.82 14.71 -1.60
CA LEU A 142 -4.84 15.77 -1.45
C LEU A 142 -5.32 16.88 -0.50
N ASP A 143 -6.54 17.38 -0.69
CA ASP A 143 -7.12 18.42 0.18
C ASP A 143 -7.21 17.94 1.64
N PHE A 144 -7.56 16.67 1.85
CA PHE A 144 -7.62 16.05 3.18
C PHE A 144 -6.24 15.91 3.82
N ALA A 145 -5.24 15.43 3.06
CA ALA A 145 -3.86 15.30 3.55
C ALA A 145 -3.31 16.66 4.00
N GLN A 146 -3.51 17.70 3.19
CA GLN A 146 -3.09 19.07 3.52
C GLN A 146 -3.79 19.62 4.76
N LYS A 147 -5.11 19.37 4.91
CA LYS A 147 -5.88 19.80 6.09
C LYS A 147 -5.35 19.21 7.39
N PHE A 148 -4.89 17.96 7.36
CA PHE A 148 -4.48 17.21 8.56
C PHE A 148 -2.97 17.04 8.72
N ASN A 149 -2.18 17.64 7.84
CA ASN A 149 -0.71 17.56 7.83
C ASN A 149 -0.22 16.10 7.83
N LEU A 150 -0.80 15.31 6.91
CA LEU A 150 -0.39 13.95 6.56
C LEU A 150 0.54 13.94 5.35
#